data_AF-A0A6A8DFI2-F1
#
_entry.id   AF-A0A6A8DFI2-F1
#
_cell.length_a   1.000
_cell.length_b   1.000
_cell.length_c   1.000
_cell.angle_alpha   90.00
_cell.angle_beta   90.00
_cell.angle_gamma   90.00
#
_symmetry.space_group_name_H-M   'P 1'
#
loop_
_entity.id
_entity.type
_entity.pdbx_description
1 polymer ?
#
loop_
_entity_poly.entity_id
_entity_poly.type
_entity_poly.pdbx_seq_one_letter_code
_entity_poly.pdbx_strand_id
1 'polypeptide(L)'
;MFNLFEKAIMGMALLRLLSGTIEIAAALLILKFNQIEKALIINSSLAIIGPIILIVSTSIGVLAIAGNISHTKLICITIGILFIIYGVKSN
;
A
#
# COMPACT_ATOMS: atom_id res chain seq x y z
N MET A 1 -10.23 -16.83 25.06
CA MET A 1 -10.90 -16.14 23.93
C MET A 1 -10.05 -16.38 22.69
N PHE A 2 -10.53 -17.16 21.72
CA PHE A 2 -9.76 -17.47 20.51
C PHE A 2 -9.68 -16.22 19.63
N ASN A 3 -8.55 -15.52 19.64
CA ASN A 3 -8.22 -14.60 18.56
C ASN A 3 -7.75 -15.45 17.38
N LEU A 4 -8.63 -15.67 16.40
CA LEU A 4 -8.31 -16.39 15.16
C LEU A 4 -7.18 -15.71 14.37
N PHE A 5 -7.04 -14.39 14.50
CA PHE A 5 -6.03 -13.61 13.80
C PHE A 5 -5.44 -12.53 14.70
N GLU A 6 -4.15 -12.23 14.49
CA GLU A 6 -3.50 -11.08 15.10
C GLU A 6 -4.07 -9.76 14.54
N LYS A 7 -4.19 -8.74 15.39
CA LYS A 7 -4.70 -7.43 15.00
C LYS A 7 -3.91 -6.81 13.85
N ALA A 8 -2.59 -6.96 13.86
CA ALA A 8 -1.70 -6.47 12.81
C ALA A 8 -1.97 -7.17 11.46
N ILE A 9 -2.11 -8.51 11.48
CA ILE A 9 -2.45 -9.29 10.28
C ILE A 9 -3.81 -8.86 9.72
N MET A 10 -4.82 -8.70 10.59
CA MET A 10 -6.14 -8.22 10.17
C MET A 10 -6.05 -6.83 9.52
N GLY A 11 -5.30 -5.91 10.12
CA GLY A 11 -5.07 -4.57 9.56
C GLY A 11 -4.41 -4.62 8.17
N MET A 12 -3.33 -5.40 8.02
CA MET A 12 -2.64 -5.56 6.74
C MET A 12 -3.54 -6.18 5.67
N ALA A 13 -4.32 -7.21 6.03
CA ALA A 13 -5.25 -7.87 5.13
C ALA A 13 -6.38 -6.93 4.67
N LEU A 14 -6.98 -6.18 5.60
CA LEU A 14 -8.04 -5.22 5.28
C LEU A 14 -7.55 -4.09 4.38
N LEU A 15 -6.34 -3.55 4.62
CA LEU A 15 -5.74 -2.55 3.73
C LEU A 15 -5.52 -3.10 2.33
N ARG A 16 -5.13 -4.38 2.20
CA ARG A 16 -4.93 -5.00 0.90
C ARG A 16 -6.26 -5.24 0.17
N LEU A 17 -7.28 -5.68 0.89
CA LEU A 17 -8.63 -5.81 0.33
C LEU A 17 -9.14 -4.46 -0.16
N LEU A 18 -9.01 -3.41 0.66
CA LEU A 18 -9.40 -2.04 0.29
C LEU A 18 -8.66 -1.59 -0.99
N SER A 19 -7.33 -1.72 -1.02
CA SER A 19 -6.53 -1.41 -2.22
C SER A 19 -7.00 -2.15 -3.46
N GLY A 20 -7.19 -3.47 -3.32
CA GLY A 20 -7.61 -4.32 -4.43
C GLY A 20 -8.99 -3.94 -4.95
N THR A 21 -9.92 -3.56 -4.06
CA THR A 21 -11.24 -3.06 -4.50
C THR A 21 -11.15 -1.75 -5.28
N ILE A 22 -10.25 -0.85 -4.90
CA ILE A 22 -10.00 0.40 -5.64
C ILE A 22 -9.44 0.10 -7.02
N GLU A 23 -8.51 -0.85 -7.14
CA GLU A 23 -7.96 -1.26 -8.43
C GLU A 23 -9.01 -1.90 -9.34
N ILE A 24 -9.85 -2.78 -8.79
CA ILE A 24 -10.95 -3.38 -9.54
C ILE A 24 -11.92 -2.29 -10.01
N ALA A 25 -12.29 -1.34 -9.14
CA ALA A 25 -13.17 -0.23 -9.52
C ALA A 25 -12.56 0.64 -10.63
N ALA A 26 -11.26 0.92 -10.56
CA ALA A 26 -10.53 1.64 -11.59
C ALA A 26 -10.52 0.89 -12.92
N ALA A 27 -10.25 -0.41 -12.91
CA ALA A 27 -10.32 -1.26 -14.10
C ALA A 27 -11.72 -1.24 -14.74
N LEU A 28 -12.77 -1.33 -13.93
CA LEU A 28 -14.15 -1.21 -14.41
C LEU A 28 -14.45 0.16 -15.04
N LEU A 29 -13.93 1.25 -14.46
CA LEU A 29 -14.06 2.59 -15.06
C LEU A 29 -13.29 2.72 -16.37
N ILE A 30 -12.08 2.16 -16.46
CA ILE A 30 -11.27 2.12 -17.69
C ILE A 30 -12.06 1.41 -18.80
N LEU A 31 -12.60 0.23 -18.51
CA LEU A 31 -13.41 -0.54 -19.47
C LEU A 31 -14.71 0.21 -19.83
N LYS A 32 -15.36 0.86 -18.86
CA LYS A 32 -16.59 1.63 -19.10
C LYS A 32 -16.36 2.82 -20.03
N PHE A 33 -15.27 3.56 -19.83
CA PHE A 33 -14.98 4.75 -20.64
C PHE A 33 -14.36 4.44 -21.99
N ASN A 34 -13.67 3.30 -22.12
CA ASN A 34 -13.08 2.79 -23.36
C ASN A 34 -12.31 3.87 -24.16
N GLN A 35 -11.56 4.72 -23.45
CA GLN A 35 -10.79 5.83 -24.01
C GLN A 35 -9.41 5.85 -23.36
N ILE A 36 -8.37 5.93 -24.18
CA ILE A 36 -6.97 5.83 -23.72
C ILE A 36 -6.62 7.01 -22.81
N GLU A 37 -7.03 8.25 -23.14
CA GLU A 37 -6.70 9.41 -22.30
C GLU A 37 -7.32 9.29 -20.90
N LYS A 38 -8.58 8.83 -20.81
CA LYS A 38 -9.24 8.61 -19.51
C LYS A 38 -8.59 7.48 -18.72
N ALA A 39 -8.16 6.42 -19.41
CA ALA A 39 -7.46 5.32 -18.77
C ALA A 39 -6.12 5.77 -18.18
N LEU A 40 -5.38 6.62 -18.89
CA LEU A 40 -4.14 7.23 -18.39
C LEU A 40 -4.40 8.06 -17.13
N ILE A 41 -5.43 8.91 -17.12
CA ILE A 41 -5.78 9.73 -15.94
C ILE A 41 -6.11 8.85 -14.72
N ILE A 42 -6.88 7.78 -14.92
CA ILE A 42 -7.24 6.84 -13.85
C ILE A 42 -5.97 6.15 -13.32
N ASN A 43 -5.10 5.64 -14.19
CA ASN A 43 -3.86 4.99 -13.78
C ASN A 43 -2.90 5.94 -13.08
N SER A 44 -2.77 7.19 -13.55
CA SER A 44 -1.98 8.23 -12.87
C SER A 44 -2.52 8.53 -11.48
N SER A 45 -3.85 8.49 -11.28
CA SER A 45 -4.46 8.63 -9.96
C SER A 45 -4.13 7.44 -9.05
N LEU A 46 -4.16 6.22 -9.59
CA LEU A 46 -3.81 5.00 -8.84
C LEU A 46 -2.33 4.92 -8.47
N ALA A 47 -1.45 5.57 -9.25
CA ALA A 47 -0.01 5.59 -8.99
C ALA A 47 0.35 6.17 -7.62
N ILE A 48 -0.51 7.00 -7.01
CA ILE A 48 -0.32 7.53 -5.66
C ILE A 48 -0.93 6.60 -4.60
N ILE A 49 -2.06 5.96 -4.90
CA ILE A 49 -2.79 5.09 -3.96
C ILE A 49 -1.97 3.85 -3.59
N GLY A 50 -1.36 3.19 -4.58
CA GLY A 50 -0.56 1.99 -4.36
C GLY A 50 0.58 2.19 -3.34
N PRO A 51 1.44 3.20 -3.53
CA PRO A 51 2.48 3.54 -2.57
C PRO A 51 1.98 3.90 -1.18
N ILE A 52 0.88 4.64 -1.04
CA ILE A 52 0.30 4.97 0.28
C ILE A 52 -0.09 3.69 1.03
N ILE A 53 -0.82 2.78 0.37
CA ILE A 53 -1.27 1.54 1.01
C ILE A 53 -0.07 0.65 1.35
N LEU A 54 0.93 0.58 0.47
CA LEU A 54 2.17 -0.15 0.74
C LEU A 54 2.89 0.39 1.98
N ILE A 55 3.06 1.71 2.11
CA ILE A 55 3.72 2.33 3.27
C ILE A 55 2.94 2.03 4.56
N VAL A 56 1.62 2.23 4.57
CA VAL A 56 0.81 2.02 5.77
C VAL A 56 0.81 0.54 6.19
N SER A 57 0.60 -0.37 5.25
CA SER A 57 0.61 -1.81 5.52
C SER A 57 1.97 -2.29 6.02
N THR A 58 3.05 -1.84 5.37
CA THR A 58 4.42 -2.16 5.80
C THR A 58 4.72 -1.61 7.18
N SER A 59 4.26 -0.39 7.49
CA SER A 59 4.42 0.21 8.82
C SER A 59 3.72 -0.60 9.91
N ILE A 60 2.52 -1.10 9.66
CA ILE A 60 1.81 -2.01 10.57
C ILE A 60 2.63 -3.29 10.81
N GLY A 61 3.14 -3.90 9.74
CA GLY A 61 3.97 -5.10 9.84
C GLY A 61 5.26 -4.87 10.63
N VAL A 62 5.96 -3.76 10.37
CA VAL A 62 7.19 -3.37 11.07
C VAL A 62 6.91 -3.11 12.54
N LEU A 63 5.85 -2.38 12.89
CA LEU A 63 5.47 -2.11 14.28
C LEU A 63 5.15 -3.40 15.04
N ALA A 64 4.53 -4.39 14.38
CA ALA A 64 4.23 -5.68 14.99
C ALA A 64 5.48 -6.51 15.34
N ILE A 65 6.56 -6.37 14.55
CA ILE A 65 7.81 -7.13 14.73
C ILE A 65 8.96 -6.31 15.33
N ALA A 66 8.74 -5.02 15.63
CA ALA A 66 9.79 -4.07 16.01
C ALA A 66 10.60 -4.52 17.24
N GLY A 67 9.96 -5.17 18.21
CA GLY A 67 10.63 -5.71 19.41
C GLY A 67 11.50 -6.94 19.16
N ASN A 68 11.33 -7.61 18.02
CA ASN A 68 12.01 -8.87 17.67
C ASN A 68 13.03 -8.69 16.52
N ILE A 69 13.22 -7.45 16.04
CA ILE A 69 14.09 -7.13 14.92
C ILE A 69 15.31 -6.32 15.38
N SER A 70 16.48 -6.60 14.79
CA SER A 70 17.68 -5.82 15.05
C SER A 70 17.55 -4.39 14.53
N HIS A 71 18.15 -3.43 15.24
CA HIS A 71 18.03 -2.00 14.90
C HIS A 71 18.55 -1.69 13.49
N THR A 72 19.59 -2.40 13.02
CA THR A 72 20.11 -2.28 11.65
C THR A 72 19.06 -2.60 10.58
N LYS A 73 18.27 -3.66 10.77
CA LYS A 73 17.21 -4.05 9.83
C LYS A 73 16.07 -3.03 9.85
N LEU A 74 15.73 -2.50 11.02
CA LEU A 74 14.70 -1.47 11.15
C LEU A 74 15.10 -0.17 10.44
N ILE A 75 16.37 0.25 10.55
CA ILE A 75 16.91 1.39 9.81
C ILE A 75 16.82 1.14 8.29
N CYS A 76 17.21 -0.05 7.82
CA CYS A 76 17.16 -0.40 6.41
C CYS A 76 15.73 -0.34 5.84
N ILE A 77 14.75 -0.90 6.56
CA ILE A 77 13.34 -0.82 6.17
C ILE A 77 12.85 0.62 6.14
N THR A 78 13.21 1.43 7.15
CA THR A 78 12.85 2.84 7.21
C THR A 78 13.41 3.61 6.01
N ILE A 79 14.67 3.37 5.63
CA ILE A 79 15.28 3.96 4.42
C ILE A 79 14.50 3.56 3.17
N GLY A 80 14.12 2.30 3.02
CA GLY A 80 13.31 1.83 1.90
C GLY A 80 11.96 2.57 1.80
N ILE A 81 11.29 2.78 2.93
CA ILE A 81 10.05 3.58 3.01
C ILE A 81 10.30 5.02 2.57
N LEU A 82 11.41 5.64 3.01
CA LEU A 82 11.79 7.00 2.59
C LEU A 82 12.04 7.10 1.08
N PHE A 83 12.64 6.07 0.46
CA PHE A 83 12.82 6.03 -0.99
C PHE A 83 11.48 5.92 -1.75
N ILE A 84 10.52 5.15 -1.23
CA ILE A 84 9.17 5.11 -1.82
C ILE A 84 8.53 6.50 -1.75
N ILE A 85 8.59 7.15 -0.59
CA ILE A 85 8.04 8.51 -0.42
C ILE A 85 8.72 9.50 -1.38
N TYR A 86 10.05 9.44 -1.49
CA TYR A 86 10.81 10.29 -2.41
C TYR A 86 10.42 10.04 -3.87
N GLY A 87 10.33 8.79 -4.30
CA GLY A 87 9.98 8.43 -5.68
C GLY A 87 8.56 8.83 -6.07
N VAL A 88 7.60 8.79 -5.13
CA VAL A 88 6.23 9.24 -5.37
C VAL A 88 6.14 10.77 -5.42
N LYS A 89 6.96 11.47 -4.64
CA LYS A 89 7.06 12.93 -4.64
C LYS A 89 7.99 13.41 -5.78
N SER A 90 7.74 12.97 -7.01
CA SER A 90 8.44 13.52 -8.18
C SER A 90 7.61 14.65 -8.78
N ASN A 91 8.22 15.84 -8.78
CA ASN A 91 7.75 17.10 -9.35
C ASN A 91 7.71 17.01 -10.89
#